data_AF-A0A6N9UXQ6-F1
#
_entry.id   AF-A0A6N9UXQ6-F1
#
_cell.length_a   1.000
_cell.length_b   1.000
_cell.length_c   1.000
_cell.angle_alpha   90.00
_cell.angle_beta   90.00
_cell.angle_gamma   90.00
#
_symmetry.space_group_name_H-M   'P 1'
#
loop_
_entity.id
_entity.type
_entity.pdbx_description
1 polymer ?
#
loop_
_entity_poly.entity_id
_entity_poly.type
_entity_poly.pdbx_seq_one_letter_code
_entity_poly.pdbx_strand_id
1 'polypeptide(L)'
;MERVDFLPPHIGADAAPQSAAERADAYAAVPLLNCLLREVAEPLPDPGPRPVYRLPGGRLLRVRPGRRPAGPEVGTAAGGWHPVGHTELVKLVAEELRRHTGLPNHELPIEMTDSRDAVAALLAVRARATPPADPYLRSEQALVTG
;
A
#
# COMPACT_ATOMS: atom_id res chain seq x y z
N MET A 1 24.65 -32.09 2.80
CA MET A 1 24.26 -30.77 2.28
C MET A 1 22.80 -30.60 2.61
N GLU A 2 22.53 -29.85 3.67
CA GLU A 2 21.22 -29.66 4.29
C GLU A 2 20.32 -28.84 3.36
N ARG A 3 19.13 -29.36 3.02
CA ARG A 3 18.12 -28.60 2.28
C ARG A 3 17.55 -27.55 3.22
N VAL A 4 17.89 -26.30 2.98
CA VAL A 4 17.28 -25.16 3.65
C VAL A 4 15.99 -24.84 2.90
N ASP A 5 14.85 -25.24 3.46
CA ASP A 5 13.54 -24.90 2.95
C ASP A 5 13.25 -23.41 3.23
N PHE A 6 13.33 -22.58 2.18
CA PHE A 6 12.98 -21.16 2.21
C PHE A 6 11.46 -20.91 2.08
N LEU A 7 10.62 -21.71 2.73
CA LEU A 7 9.20 -21.41 2.78
C LEU A 7 8.89 -20.60 4.05
N PRO A 8 8.49 -19.32 3.95
CA PRO A 8 8.02 -18.59 5.13
C PRO A 8 6.79 -19.29 5.70
N PRO A 9 6.57 -19.19 7.04
CA PRO A 9 5.45 -19.87 7.69
C PRO A 9 4.12 -19.42 7.07
N HIS A 10 3.26 -20.41 6.82
CA HIS A 10 1.90 -20.22 6.31
C HIS A 10 1.17 -19.19 7.19
N ILE A 11 0.92 -18.00 6.63
CA ILE A 11 -0.05 -17.08 7.21
C ILE A 11 -1.40 -17.79 7.13
N GLY A 12 -2.06 -17.93 8.30
CA GLY A 12 -3.23 -18.76 8.58
C GLY A 12 -4.17 -19.07 7.41
N ALA A 13 -4.49 -20.35 7.28
CA ALA A 13 -5.37 -20.96 6.29
C ALA A 13 -6.87 -20.58 6.41
N ASP A 14 -7.22 -19.52 7.14
CA ASP A 14 -8.61 -19.07 7.37
C ASP A 14 -8.95 -17.71 6.75
N ALA A 15 -8.03 -17.10 5.99
CA ALA A 15 -8.38 -15.94 5.18
C ALA A 15 -9.04 -16.40 3.89
N ALA A 16 -10.32 -16.04 3.69
CA ALA A 16 -10.98 -16.19 2.40
C ALA A 16 -10.08 -15.64 1.28
N PRO A 17 -10.02 -16.30 0.10
CA PRO A 17 -9.14 -15.86 -0.97
C PRO A 17 -9.49 -14.41 -1.34
N GLN A 18 -8.53 -13.51 -1.13
CA GLN A 18 -8.71 -12.11 -1.48
C GLN A 18 -8.96 -11.99 -2.99
N SER A 19 -10.00 -11.25 -3.33
CA SER A 19 -10.31 -10.90 -4.70
C SER A 19 -9.12 -10.19 -5.35
N ALA A 20 -9.05 -10.22 -6.68
CA ALA A 20 -8.02 -9.46 -7.41
C ALA A 20 -8.10 -7.95 -7.09
N ALA A 21 -9.31 -7.45 -6.80
CA ALA A 21 -9.55 -6.07 -6.41
C ALA A 21 -8.95 -5.73 -5.03
N GLU A 22 -9.19 -6.55 -4.01
CA GLU A 22 -8.62 -6.33 -2.67
C GLU A 22 -7.09 -6.42 -2.68
N ARG A 23 -6.54 -7.34 -3.49
CA ARG A 23 -5.08 -7.42 -3.70
C ARG A 23 -4.54 -6.19 -4.42
N ALA A 24 -5.26 -5.66 -5.40
CA ALA A 24 -4.88 -4.43 -6.08
C ALA A 24 -4.89 -3.24 -5.12
N ASP A 25 -5.91 -3.10 -4.28
CA ASP A 25 -5.97 -2.07 -3.24
C ASP A 25 -4.78 -2.16 -2.28
N ALA A 26 -4.49 -3.37 -1.80
CA ALA A 26 -3.36 -3.60 -0.91
C ALA A 26 -2.01 -3.29 -1.58
N TYR A 27 -1.85 -3.62 -2.86
CA TYR A 27 -0.63 -3.38 -3.62
C TYR A 27 -0.44 -1.89 -3.97
N ALA A 28 -1.52 -1.21 -4.36
CA ALA A 28 -1.49 0.21 -4.70
C ALA A 28 -1.36 1.10 -3.46
N ALA A 29 -1.82 0.66 -2.29
CA ALA A 29 -1.60 1.39 -1.04
C ALA A 29 -0.12 1.47 -0.62
N VAL A 30 0.68 0.44 -0.92
CA VAL A 30 2.09 0.38 -0.49
C VAL A 30 2.94 1.55 -0.97
N PRO A 31 3.02 1.90 -2.27
CA PRO A 31 3.81 3.04 -2.73
C PRO A 31 3.30 4.36 -2.14
N LEU A 32 1.98 4.55 -2.04
CA LEU A 32 1.38 5.74 -1.44
C LEU A 32 1.83 5.93 0.02
N LEU A 33 1.76 4.86 0.82
CA LEU A 33 2.20 4.89 2.20
C LEU A 33 3.72 5.06 2.30
N ASN A 34 4.51 4.37 1.49
CA ASN A 34 5.96 4.53 1.51
C ASN A 34 6.38 5.97 1.21
N CYS A 35 5.82 6.60 0.18
CA CYS A 35 6.12 7.99 -0.15
C CYS A 35 5.67 8.94 0.97
N LEU A 36 4.42 8.82 1.43
CA LEU A 36 3.88 9.68 2.48
C LEU A 36 4.71 9.60 3.77
N LEU A 37 5.05 8.39 4.22
CA LEU A 37 5.78 8.18 5.48
C LEU A 37 7.25 8.61 5.41
N ARG A 38 7.88 8.52 4.23
CA ARG A 38 9.30 8.87 4.06
C ARG A 38 9.52 10.36 3.85
N GLU A 39 8.60 11.01 3.15
CA GLU A 39 8.83 12.35 2.60
C GLU A 39 8.00 13.45 3.30
N VAL A 40 6.87 13.09 3.89
CA VAL A 40 5.85 14.07 4.29
C VAL A 40 5.46 13.96 5.77
N ALA A 41 5.27 12.73 6.26
CA ALA A 41 4.73 12.51 7.59
C ALA A 41 5.81 12.58 8.67
N GLU A 42 5.50 13.23 9.79
CA GLU A 42 6.40 13.31 10.94
C GLU A 42 6.13 12.13 11.89
N PRO A 43 7.09 11.25 12.16
CA PRO A 43 6.91 10.16 13.13
C PRO A 43 6.77 10.74 14.55
N LEU A 44 5.76 10.28 15.30
CA LEU A 44 5.65 10.62 16.72
C LEU A 44 6.63 9.81 17.57
N PRO A 45 7.09 10.35 18.72
CA PRO A 45 7.94 9.62 19.67
C PRO A 45 7.30 8.31 20.17
N ASP A 46 8.15 7.38 20.64
CA ASP A 46 7.78 6.07 21.17
C ASP A 46 6.84 5.26 20.26
N PRO A 47 7.34 4.79 19.10
CA PRO A 47 6.56 3.96 18.21
C PRO A 47 6.26 2.64 18.91
N GLY A 48 5.06 2.53 19.46
CA GLY A 48 4.50 1.25 19.89
C GLY A 48 4.41 0.26 18.70
N PRO A 49 3.71 -0.88 18.85
CA PRO A 49 3.65 -1.92 17.82
C PRO A 49 3.08 -1.44 16.47
N ARG A 50 2.41 -0.29 16.46
CA ARG A 50 1.90 0.36 15.26
C ARG A 50 2.30 1.85 15.29
N PRO A 51 3.37 2.25 14.58
CA PRO A 51 3.88 3.62 14.64
C PRO A 51 2.81 4.62 14.17
N VAL A 52 2.79 5.77 14.84
CA VAL A 52 1.88 6.88 14.55
C VAL A 52 2.69 8.02 13.94
N TYR A 53 2.11 8.64 12.92
CA TYR A 53 2.68 9.74 12.18
C TYR A 53 1.71 10.92 12.19
N ARG A 54 2.24 12.13 12.33
CA ARG A 54 1.51 13.38 12.15
C ARG A 54 1.63 13.81 10.69
N LEU A 55 0.50 14.07 10.07
CA LEU A 55 0.43 14.58 8.70
C LEU A 55 0.43 16.11 8.69
N PRO A 56 0.82 16.78 7.59
CA PRO A 56 0.82 18.24 7.46
C PRO A 56 -0.50 18.92 7.86
N GLY A 57 -1.64 18.29 7.56
CA GLY A 57 -2.98 18.74 7.94
C GLY A 57 -3.34 18.52 9.41
N GLY A 58 -2.41 18.05 10.24
CA GLY A 58 -2.60 17.78 11.66
C GLY A 58 -3.27 16.44 11.98
N ARG A 59 -3.75 15.70 10.96
CA ARG A 59 -4.31 14.35 11.13
C ARG A 59 -3.23 13.37 11.57
N LEU A 60 -3.63 12.39 12.39
CA LEU A 60 -2.76 11.29 12.77
C LEU A 60 -3.02 10.09 11.85
N LEU A 61 -1.95 9.46 11.38
CA LEU A 61 -1.97 8.23 10.59
C LEU A 61 -1.19 7.15 11.33
N ARG A 62 -1.71 5.94 11.38
CA ARG A 62 -0.94 4.76 11.78
C ARG A 62 -1.06 3.67 10.74
N VAL A 63 0.00 2.89 10.61
CA VAL A 63 0.09 1.78 9.65
C VAL A 63 0.74 0.58 10.32
N ARG A 64 0.46 -0.63 9.83
CA ARG A 64 1.31 -1.77 10.17
C ARG A 64 2.70 -1.53 9.55
N PRO A 65 3.78 -1.62 10.35
CA PRO A 65 5.13 -1.30 9.86
C PRO A 65 5.69 -2.41 8.97
N GLY A 66 6.74 -2.09 8.21
CA GLY A 66 7.49 -3.02 7.38
C GLY A 66 7.83 -2.46 6.00
N ARG A 67 8.54 -3.24 5.17
CA ARG A 67 8.88 -2.85 3.78
C ARG A 67 7.64 -2.55 2.92
N ARG A 68 6.50 -3.16 3.27
CA ARG A 68 5.19 -2.94 2.65
C ARG A 68 4.20 -2.52 3.73
N PRO A 69 4.20 -1.23 4.11
CA PRO A 69 3.25 -0.73 5.08
C PRO A 69 1.82 -1.00 4.63
N ALA A 70 0.94 -1.32 5.57
CA ALA A 70 -0.42 -1.75 5.23
C ALA A 70 -1.41 -1.47 6.34
N GLY A 71 -2.70 -1.54 6.01
CA GLY A 71 -3.79 -1.20 6.93
C GLY A 71 -3.64 0.23 7.46
N PRO A 72 -3.74 1.25 6.61
CA PRO A 72 -3.72 2.63 7.09
C PRO A 72 -4.97 2.91 7.91
N GLU A 73 -4.78 3.58 9.03
CA GLU A 73 -5.85 4.05 9.90
C GLU A 73 -5.60 5.50 10.28
N VAL A 74 -6.64 6.33 10.22
CA VAL A 74 -6.56 7.74 10.61
C VAL A 74 -7.23 7.97 11.96
N GLY A 75 -6.59 8.79 12.80
CA GLY A 75 -7.12 9.20 14.09
C GLY A 75 -8.42 9.99 13.95
N THR A 76 -9.39 9.71 14.82
CA THR A 76 -10.68 10.40 14.89
C THR A 76 -10.68 11.44 16.01
N ALA A 77 -11.57 12.43 15.92
CA ALA A 77 -11.72 13.45 16.96
C ALA A 77 -12.10 12.87 18.34
N ALA A 78 -12.71 11.68 18.37
CA ALA A 78 -13.05 10.95 19.60
C ALA A 78 -11.88 10.15 20.20
N GLY A 79 -10.66 10.27 19.64
CA GLY A 79 -9.48 9.52 20.09
C GLY A 79 -9.42 8.07 19.58
N GLY A 80 -10.27 7.72 18.62
CA GLY A 80 -10.30 6.40 17.98
C GLY A 80 -9.50 6.34 16.67
N TRP A 81 -9.58 5.21 15.99
CA TRP A 81 -8.90 4.95 14.72
C TRP A 81 -9.90 4.46 13.67
N HIS A 82 -9.85 5.04 12.48
CA HIS A 82 -10.71 4.67 11.37
C HIS A 82 -9.89 4.05 10.23
N PRO A 83 -10.17 2.80 9.80
CA PRO A 83 -9.53 2.20 8.64
C PRO A 83 -9.75 3.03 7.37
N VAL A 84 -8.72 3.12 6.55
CA VAL A 84 -8.74 3.90 5.31
C VAL A 84 -8.63 2.94 4.13
N GLY A 85 -9.64 2.94 3.25
CA GLY A 85 -9.61 2.22 1.98
C GLY A 85 -8.74 2.93 0.95
N HIS A 86 -8.53 2.30 -0.22
CA HIS A 86 -7.65 2.85 -1.25
C HIS A 86 -8.14 4.23 -1.73
N THR A 87 -9.44 4.38 -2.02
CA THR A 87 -10.02 5.65 -2.48
C THR A 87 -9.86 6.76 -1.44
N GLU A 88 -10.09 6.47 -0.16
CA GLU A 88 -9.87 7.44 0.92
C GLU A 88 -8.38 7.77 1.10
N LEU A 89 -7.49 6.79 0.89
CA LEU A 89 -6.06 6.98 0.96
C LEU A 89 -5.56 7.90 -0.15
N VAL A 90 -6.02 7.73 -1.39
CA VAL A 90 -5.69 8.62 -2.53
C VAL A 90 -6.08 10.06 -2.21
N LYS A 91 -7.30 10.27 -1.70
CA LYS A 91 -7.78 11.60 -1.28
C LYS A 91 -6.90 12.19 -0.18
N LEU A 92 -6.58 11.39 0.85
CA LEU A 92 -5.72 11.80 1.95
C LEU A 92 -4.34 12.23 1.42
N VAL A 93 -3.68 11.39 0.64
CA VAL A 93 -2.32 11.65 0.12
C VAL A 93 -2.30 12.93 -0.72
N ALA A 94 -3.26 13.11 -1.63
CA ALA A 94 -3.32 14.31 -2.45
C ALA A 94 -3.54 15.59 -1.62
N GLU A 95 -4.40 15.51 -0.60
CA GLU A 95 -4.66 16.61 0.31
C GLU A 95 -3.41 16.99 1.12
N GLU A 96 -2.69 16.00 1.64
CA GLU A 96 -1.47 16.21 2.43
C GLU A 96 -0.30 16.68 1.58
N LEU A 97 -0.13 16.16 0.36
CA LEU A 97 0.88 16.65 -0.58
C LEU A 97 0.64 18.12 -0.95
N ARG A 98 -0.61 18.52 -1.21
CA ARG A 98 -0.95 19.92 -1.46
C ARG A 98 -0.59 20.81 -0.27
N ARG A 99 -0.86 20.35 0.95
CA ARG A 99 -0.50 21.10 2.18
C ARG A 99 1.00 21.21 2.36
N HIS A 100 1.72 20.12 2.09
CA HIS A 100 3.18 20.07 2.25
C HIS A 100 3.91 20.94 1.21
N THR A 101 3.47 20.89 -0.05
CA THR A 101 4.15 21.56 -1.17
C THR A 101 3.60 22.95 -1.48
N GLY A 102 2.38 23.26 -1.04
CA GLY A 102 1.65 24.47 -1.44
C GLY A 102 1.12 24.47 -2.87
N LEU A 103 1.32 23.38 -3.64
CA LEU A 103 0.97 23.30 -5.05
C LEU A 103 -0.22 22.34 -5.27
N PRO A 104 -1.25 22.74 -6.02
CA PRO A 104 -2.31 21.82 -6.41
C PRO A 104 -1.83 20.90 -7.55
N ASN A 105 -2.14 19.61 -7.46
CA ASN A 105 -2.07 18.67 -8.58
C ASN A 105 -3.39 17.90 -8.64
N HIS A 106 -4.21 18.20 -9.64
CA HIS A 106 -5.54 17.60 -9.81
C HIS A 106 -5.51 16.31 -10.62
N GLU A 107 -4.42 16.04 -11.34
CA GLU A 107 -4.21 14.82 -12.13
C GLU A 107 -3.74 13.67 -11.23
N LEU A 108 -2.90 13.97 -10.23
CA LEU A 108 -2.28 12.96 -9.38
C LEU A 108 -3.28 11.96 -8.74
N PRO A 109 -4.44 12.36 -8.18
CA PRO A 109 -5.42 11.40 -7.66
C PRO A 109 -5.97 10.45 -8.72
N ILE A 110 -6.10 10.92 -9.96
CA ILE A 110 -6.57 10.14 -11.10
C ILE A 110 -5.48 9.12 -11.46
N GLU A 111 -4.23 9.56 -11.62
CA GLU A 111 -3.10 8.68 -11.92
C GLU A 111 -2.90 7.58 -10.86
N MET A 112 -3.07 7.91 -9.58
CA MET A 112 -3.01 6.91 -8.49
C MET A 112 -4.13 5.86 -8.60
N THR A 113 -5.33 6.29 -9.01
CA THR A 113 -6.47 5.39 -9.21
C THR A 113 -6.26 4.52 -10.45
N ASP A 114 -5.80 5.12 -11.55
CA ASP A 114 -5.50 4.42 -12.81
C ASP A 114 -4.38 3.39 -12.62
N SER A 115 -3.34 3.73 -11.84
CA SER A 115 -2.26 2.80 -11.46
C SER A 115 -2.82 1.58 -10.71
N ARG A 116 -3.72 1.80 -9.76
CA ARG A 116 -4.41 0.71 -9.05
C ARG A 116 -5.21 -0.17 -10.01
N ASP A 117 -5.93 0.43 -10.95
CA ASP A 117 -6.75 -0.32 -11.91
C ASP A 117 -5.90 -1.12 -12.91
N ALA A 118 -4.74 -0.59 -13.31
CA ALA A 118 -3.74 -1.34 -14.06
C ALA A 118 -3.25 -2.56 -13.27
N VAL A 119 -2.94 -2.40 -11.98
CA VAL A 119 -2.56 -3.52 -11.10
C VAL A 119 -3.70 -4.55 -11.00
N ALA A 120 -4.96 -4.11 -10.85
CA ALA A 120 -6.11 -5.00 -10.82
C ALA A 120 -6.26 -5.82 -12.10
N ALA A 121 -6.11 -5.16 -13.26
CA ALA A 121 -6.16 -5.81 -14.56
C ALA A 121 -5.02 -6.84 -14.73
N LEU A 122 -3.79 -6.47 -14.36
CA LEU A 122 -2.63 -7.38 -14.36
C LEU A 122 -2.88 -8.60 -13.47
N LEU A 123 -3.37 -8.41 -12.25
CA LEU A 123 -3.67 -9.50 -11.33
C LEU A 123 -4.75 -10.45 -11.88
N ALA A 124 -5.80 -9.90 -12.50
CA ALA A 124 -6.87 -10.69 -13.11
C ALA A 124 -6.39 -11.53 -14.29
N VAL A 125 -5.56 -10.96 -15.17
CA VAL A 125 -4.98 -11.67 -16.32
C VAL A 125 -3.98 -12.73 -15.85
N ARG A 126 -3.12 -12.41 -14.88
CA ARG A 126 -2.12 -13.34 -14.36
C ARG A 126 -2.73 -14.56 -13.67
N ALA A 127 -3.88 -14.41 -13.03
CA ALA A 127 -4.57 -15.52 -12.37
C ALA A 127 -4.96 -16.66 -13.35
N ARG A 128 -5.03 -16.37 -14.65
CA ARG A 128 -5.38 -17.34 -15.70
C ARG A 128 -4.26 -17.62 -16.71
N ALA A 129 -3.09 -17.02 -16.54
CA ALA A 129 -1.98 -17.14 -17.48
C ALA A 129 -0.94 -18.15 -17.01
N THR A 130 -0.38 -18.94 -17.94
CA THR A 130 0.78 -19.79 -17.67
C THR A 130 2.04 -18.93 -17.67
N PRO A 131 2.84 -18.91 -16.58
CA PRO A 131 4.09 -18.15 -16.56
C PRO A 131 5.08 -18.65 -17.62
N PRO A 132 5.87 -17.76 -18.25
CA PRO A 132 6.92 -18.18 -19.19
C PRO A 132 7.87 -19.20 -18.56
N ALA A 133 8.32 -20.19 -19.34
CA ALA A 133 9.31 -21.16 -18.89
C ALA A 133 10.72 -20.55 -18.79
N ASP A 134 11.04 -19.62 -19.69
CA ASP A 134 12.30 -18.88 -19.69
C ASP A 134 12.45 -18.03 -18.42
N PRO A 135 13.52 -18.21 -17.62
CA PRO A 135 13.70 -17.50 -16.36
C PRO A 135 13.83 -15.98 -16.52
N TYR A 136 14.46 -15.51 -17.59
CA TYR A 136 14.65 -14.08 -17.85
C TYR A 136 13.31 -13.41 -18.18
N LEU A 137 12.54 -13.96 -19.12
CA LEU A 137 11.19 -13.46 -19.42
C LEU A 137 10.28 -13.55 -18.21
N ARG A 138 10.41 -14.60 -17.40
CA ARG A 138 9.65 -14.73 -16.16
C ARG A 138 9.98 -13.61 -15.17
N SER A 139 11.25 -13.23 -15.00
CA SER A 139 11.62 -12.14 -14.10
C SER A 139 11.14 -10.79 -14.61
N GLU A 140 11.32 -10.49 -15.90
CA GLU A 140 10.86 -9.24 -16.51
C GLU A 140 9.33 -9.08 -16.39
N GLN A 141 8.58 -10.17 -16.51
CA GLN A 141 7.12 -10.17 -16.38
C GLN A 141 6.63 -10.40 -14.93
N ALA A 142 7.51 -10.51 -13.94
CA ALA A 142 7.12 -10.73 -12.54
C ALA A 142 6.78 -9.42 -11.81
N LEU A 143 7.19 -8.27 -12.34
CA LEU A 143 6.95 -6.97 -11.73
C LEU A 143 5.49 -6.53 -11.91
N VAL A 144 4.66 -6.82 -10.92
CA VAL A 144 3.24 -6.42 -10.90
C VAL A 144 3.05 -5.00 -10.35
N THR A 145 3.92 -4.60 -9.42
CA THR A 145 3.93 -3.27 -8.80
C THR A 145 5.28 -2.65 -9.10
N GLY A 146 5.32 -1.81 -10.13
CA GLY A 146 6.48 -1.06 -10.60
C GLY A 146 6.18 0.43 -10.59
#